data_AF-A0A2G9GD80-F1
#
_entry.id   AF-A0A2G9GD80-F1
#
_cell.length_a   1.000
_cell.length_b   1.000
_cell.length_c   1.000
_cell.angle_alpha   90.00
_cell.angle_beta   90.00
_cell.angle_gamma   90.00
#
_symmetry.space_group_name_H-M   'P 1'
#
loop_
_entity.id
_entity.type
_entity.pdbx_description
1 polymer ?
#
loop_
_entity_poly.entity_id
_entity_poly.type
_entity_poly.pdbx_seq_one_letter_code
_entity_poly.pdbx_strand_id
1 'polypeptide(L)'
;MDCEHSLKDICRILKDPSQYLDGTRIYVQGSLWDGFANGKGDFTDGPYEIQNPENFFKDDFYNYGFNPEVGSVGMPVAATIRATMPREGWQIPVFKKLPDGYVEEVANSTWVYHKYIPYSKPGSVHDQILLYGTPKDLDDFCLKAQLANYIQYRALLEGWTSRMWTKYTGVLIWKTQNPWTGLRGQFYDHLLEQTAGFYGCRCAAEPIHVQLNLSTYFIEVVNTTSEELSNVAIEVSVWDLEGACPYYEVFESLTMPSKRTLSTFEMKYPKSQNPSPVYFLLLKLYKMSDYEILSRNFYWLHLQGGDYKLLEPYKKREIPLKITSLTFIRGSSYEMRMHIENASKKPDSRSLLCNKSEAVDCVPERSLFQKMLKNSSKKSSGLQVAKINGTESGVAFFLRLSVHASKKDEKNAEDTRILPVHYSDNYFSIVPGEVMTIRLNFEVPEGTTPRVMIHGWNYEDGHAIL
;
A
#
# COMPACT_ATOMS: atom_id res chain seq x y z
N MET A 1 -29.74 -62.24 -15.60
CA MET A 1 -30.26 -60.86 -15.66
C MET A 1 -29.92 -60.21 -14.32
N ASP A 2 -29.65 -58.91 -14.30
CA ASP A 2 -29.18 -58.14 -13.12
C ASP A 2 -27.67 -58.01 -12.93
N CYS A 3 -26.97 -57.52 -13.96
CA CYS A 3 -25.69 -56.84 -13.77
C CYS A 3 -25.54 -55.53 -14.57
N GLU A 4 -26.63 -55.02 -15.17
CA GLU A 4 -26.64 -53.74 -15.92
C GLU A 4 -27.30 -52.59 -15.16
N HIS A 5 -28.05 -52.86 -14.08
CA HIS A 5 -28.73 -51.81 -13.30
C HIS A 5 -27.80 -51.06 -12.32
N SER A 6 -26.60 -51.58 -12.03
CA SER A 6 -25.67 -50.93 -11.08
C SER A 6 -24.81 -49.82 -11.71
N LEU A 7 -24.51 -49.86 -13.01
CA LEU A 7 -23.65 -48.85 -13.65
C LEU A 7 -24.43 -47.59 -14.07
N LYS A 8 -25.71 -47.72 -14.41
CA LYS A 8 -26.55 -46.56 -14.79
C LYS A 8 -26.89 -45.64 -13.61
N ASP A 9 -27.01 -46.18 -12.39
CA ASP A 9 -27.24 -45.36 -11.20
C ASP A 9 -25.95 -44.73 -10.65
N ILE A 10 -24.77 -45.31 -10.91
CA ILE A 10 -23.48 -44.66 -10.65
C ILE A 10 -23.23 -43.51 -11.66
N CYS A 11 -23.68 -43.65 -12.91
CA CYS A 11 -23.62 -42.58 -13.92
C CYS A 11 -24.55 -41.38 -13.65
N ARG A 12 -25.40 -41.43 -12.61
CA ARG A 12 -26.19 -40.27 -12.17
C ARG A 12 -25.40 -39.25 -11.34
N ILE A 13 -24.15 -39.55 -10.97
CA ILE A 13 -23.33 -38.76 -10.02
C ILE A 13 -22.19 -37.97 -10.71
N LEU A 14 -22.49 -37.38 -11.88
CA LEU A 14 -21.66 -36.33 -12.52
C LEU A 14 -22.54 -35.15 -12.95
N LYS A 15 -23.66 -34.92 -12.24
CA LYS A 15 -24.47 -33.72 -12.45
C LYS A 15 -23.92 -32.59 -11.59
N ASP A 16 -23.76 -31.44 -12.22
CA ASP A 16 -23.51 -30.16 -11.56
C ASP A 16 -24.39 -30.03 -10.30
N PRO A 17 -23.79 -29.96 -9.09
CA PRO A 17 -24.52 -29.90 -7.83
C PRO A 17 -25.44 -28.69 -7.71
N SER A 18 -25.11 -27.58 -8.39
CA SER A 18 -25.98 -26.41 -8.39
C SER A 18 -27.36 -26.71 -8.98
N GLN A 19 -27.46 -27.58 -9.98
CA GLN A 19 -28.72 -27.86 -10.68
C GLN A 19 -29.76 -28.59 -9.82
N TYR A 20 -29.34 -29.31 -8.78
CA TYR A 20 -30.25 -30.06 -7.91
C TYR A 20 -30.24 -29.61 -6.44
N LEU A 21 -29.29 -28.76 -6.01
CA LEU A 21 -29.22 -28.26 -4.63
C LEU A 21 -29.55 -26.77 -4.49
N ASP A 22 -29.26 -25.93 -5.49
CA ASP A 22 -29.31 -24.47 -5.35
C ASP A 22 -30.18 -23.83 -6.44
N GLY A 23 -29.86 -24.09 -7.70
CA GLY A 23 -30.51 -23.51 -8.88
C GLY A 23 -30.26 -22.02 -9.08
N THR A 24 -29.58 -21.33 -8.13
CA THR A 24 -29.38 -19.87 -8.17
C THR A 24 -27.92 -19.42 -8.33
N ARG A 25 -26.94 -20.31 -8.20
CA ARG A 25 -25.50 -20.00 -8.32
C ARG A 25 -24.82 -20.89 -9.34
N ILE A 26 -23.81 -20.36 -10.02
CA ILE A 26 -22.98 -21.10 -10.96
C ILE A 26 -22.04 -22.01 -10.15
N TYR A 27 -21.97 -23.28 -10.52
CA TYR A 27 -20.92 -24.19 -10.06
C TYR A 27 -19.71 -24.10 -10.98
N VAL A 28 -18.54 -24.11 -10.38
CA VAL A 28 -17.24 -24.17 -11.08
C VAL A 28 -16.50 -25.36 -10.50
N GLN A 29 -16.06 -26.28 -11.37
CA GLN A 29 -15.48 -27.56 -10.93
C GLN A 29 -14.12 -27.37 -10.22
N GLY A 30 -13.39 -26.33 -10.58
CA GLY A 30 -12.20 -25.89 -9.87
C GLY A 30 -11.71 -24.54 -10.36
N SER A 31 -10.83 -23.91 -9.59
CA SER A 31 -10.36 -22.53 -9.84
C SER A 31 -9.64 -22.33 -11.18
N LEU A 32 -9.17 -23.40 -11.82
CA LEU A 32 -8.45 -23.40 -13.10
C LEU A 32 -9.19 -24.14 -14.23
N TRP A 33 -10.48 -24.44 -14.01
CA TRP A 33 -11.36 -25.09 -14.98
C TRP A 33 -12.41 -24.11 -15.50
N ASP A 34 -13.25 -24.56 -16.43
CA ASP A 34 -14.49 -23.88 -16.82
C ASP A 34 -14.31 -22.42 -17.29
N GLY A 35 -13.20 -22.15 -17.99
CA GLY A 35 -12.89 -20.82 -18.54
C GLY A 35 -12.08 -19.91 -17.62
N PHE A 36 -11.70 -20.37 -16.42
CA PHE A 36 -10.72 -19.70 -15.58
C PHE A 36 -9.30 -20.13 -15.91
N ALA A 37 -8.36 -19.17 -15.90
CA ALA A 37 -7.04 -19.35 -16.47
C ALA A 37 -7.15 -19.98 -17.87
N ASN A 38 -6.49 -21.10 -18.14
CA ASN A 38 -6.60 -21.77 -19.44
C ASN A 38 -7.77 -22.77 -19.56
N GLY A 39 -8.52 -22.99 -18.47
CA GLY A 39 -9.69 -23.87 -18.40
C GLY A 39 -9.39 -25.37 -18.37
N LYS A 40 -8.13 -25.80 -18.21
CA LYS A 40 -7.71 -27.21 -18.27
C LYS A 40 -7.18 -27.76 -16.94
N GLY A 41 -7.06 -26.93 -15.91
CA GLY A 41 -6.55 -27.37 -14.61
C GLY A 41 -5.05 -27.65 -14.56
N ASP A 42 -4.24 -27.07 -15.44
CA ASP A 42 -2.80 -27.31 -15.58
C ASP A 42 -1.93 -26.25 -14.87
N PHE A 43 -2.44 -25.66 -13.78
CA PHE A 43 -1.68 -24.75 -12.89
C PHE A 43 -1.08 -23.53 -13.61
N THR A 44 -1.87 -22.90 -14.49
CA THR A 44 -1.50 -21.67 -15.22
C THR A 44 -1.80 -20.38 -14.44
N ASP A 45 -2.00 -20.47 -13.13
CA ASP A 45 -2.15 -19.35 -12.20
C ASP A 45 -0.79 -18.85 -11.67
N GLY A 46 -0.84 -17.92 -10.71
CA GLY A 46 0.32 -17.16 -10.27
C GLY A 46 0.59 -15.92 -11.14
N PRO A 47 1.81 -15.35 -11.07
CA PRO A 47 2.96 -15.81 -10.27
C PRO A 47 2.77 -15.64 -8.75
N TYR A 48 3.67 -16.24 -7.95
CA TYR A 48 3.64 -16.16 -6.47
C TYR A 48 4.90 -15.52 -5.86
N GLU A 49 5.82 -15.08 -6.71
CA GLU A 49 7.12 -14.52 -6.35
C GLU A 49 7.16 -13.03 -6.69
N ILE A 50 8.24 -12.34 -6.29
CA ILE A 50 8.47 -10.95 -6.66
C ILE A 50 8.44 -10.75 -8.18
N GLN A 51 7.90 -9.61 -8.64
CA GLN A 51 7.88 -9.20 -10.05
C GLN A 51 8.54 -7.83 -10.17
N ASN A 52 9.00 -7.45 -11.36
CA ASN A 52 9.24 -6.03 -11.62
C ASN A 52 7.87 -5.33 -11.71
N PRO A 53 7.60 -4.26 -10.95
CA PRO A 53 6.27 -3.64 -10.85
C PRO A 53 5.65 -3.25 -12.21
N GLU A 54 6.46 -2.80 -13.17
CA GLU A 54 6.01 -2.44 -14.51
C GLU A 54 5.51 -3.62 -15.34
N ASN A 55 5.93 -4.86 -15.01
CA ASN A 55 5.48 -6.04 -15.74
C ASN A 55 3.97 -6.26 -15.58
N PHE A 56 3.37 -5.92 -14.43
CA PHE A 56 1.93 -6.09 -14.20
C PHE A 56 1.05 -5.33 -15.19
N PHE A 57 1.58 -4.25 -15.77
CA PHE A 57 0.86 -3.42 -16.74
C PHE A 57 0.99 -3.94 -18.17
N LYS A 58 1.87 -4.90 -18.45
CA LYS A 58 2.12 -5.40 -19.81
C LYS A 58 1.02 -6.34 -20.28
N ASP A 59 0.80 -6.33 -21.60
CA ASP A 59 -0.24 -7.16 -22.21
C ASP A 59 0.11 -8.65 -22.22
N ASP A 60 1.37 -9.02 -22.06
CA ASP A 60 1.83 -10.41 -22.03
C ASP A 60 2.04 -10.95 -20.61
N PHE A 61 1.73 -10.18 -19.57
CA PHE A 61 1.98 -10.57 -18.18
C PHE A 61 1.18 -11.80 -17.75
N TYR A 62 -0.14 -11.78 -17.99
CA TYR A 62 -1.03 -12.89 -17.69
C TYR A 62 -1.98 -13.10 -18.86
N ASN A 63 -2.06 -14.32 -19.40
CA ASN A 63 -2.70 -14.59 -20.69
C ASN A 63 -4.23 -14.65 -20.64
N TYR A 64 -4.82 -14.75 -19.45
CA TYR A 64 -6.24 -15.06 -19.28
C TYR A 64 -7.01 -13.91 -18.63
N GLY A 65 -8.34 -13.91 -18.79
CA GLY A 65 -9.18 -12.81 -18.31
C GLY A 65 -9.31 -12.74 -16.79
N PHE A 66 -9.42 -13.89 -16.12
CA PHE A 66 -9.52 -13.97 -14.67
C PHE A 66 -8.34 -14.74 -14.10
N ASN A 67 -7.67 -14.16 -13.10
CA ASN A 67 -6.62 -14.83 -12.35
C ASN A 67 -7.18 -15.30 -11.00
N PRO A 68 -7.42 -16.61 -10.83
CA PRO A 68 -8.02 -17.14 -9.61
C PRO A 68 -7.07 -17.15 -8.42
N GLU A 69 -5.77 -16.99 -8.65
CA GLU A 69 -4.78 -16.98 -7.57
C GLU A 69 -3.48 -16.33 -8.04
N VAL A 70 -3.14 -15.15 -7.51
CA VAL A 70 -1.84 -14.51 -7.75
C VAL A 70 -1.29 -13.89 -6.49
N GLY A 71 -0.01 -14.08 -6.23
CA GLY A 71 0.63 -13.65 -4.99
C GLY A 71 1.98 -13.01 -5.18
N SER A 72 2.64 -12.74 -4.07
CA SER A 72 4.03 -12.30 -4.07
C SER A 72 4.68 -12.53 -2.71
N VAL A 73 5.80 -11.84 -2.49
CA VAL A 73 6.53 -11.71 -1.22
C VAL A 73 5.63 -11.24 -0.07
N GLY A 74 6.02 -11.53 1.17
CA GLY A 74 5.22 -11.15 2.34
C GLY A 74 5.98 -11.24 3.65
N MET A 75 6.86 -10.26 3.88
CA MET A 75 7.59 -10.13 5.15
C MET A 75 6.77 -9.33 6.18
N PRO A 76 6.65 -9.80 7.45
CA PRO A 76 6.07 -9.02 8.53
C PRO A 76 7.05 -7.96 9.06
N VAL A 77 6.61 -7.14 10.02
CA VAL A 77 7.50 -6.20 10.71
C VAL A 77 8.46 -6.93 11.65
N ALA A 78 9.62 -6.32 11.94
CA ALA A 78 10.65 -6.93 12.77
C ALA A 78 10.16 -7.33 14.17
N ALA A 79 9.22 -6.58 14.74
CA ALA A 79 8.59 -6.91 16.02
C ALA A 79 7.89 -8.28 15.99
N THR A 80 7.21 -8.64 14.90
CA THR A 80 6.57 -9.95 14.75
C THR A 80 7.60 -11.06 14.65
N ILE A 81 8.70 -10.85 13.91
CA ILE A 81 9.81 -11.81 13.86
C ILE A 81 10.36 -12.06 15.27
N ARG A 82 10.64 -10.98 16.03
CA ARG A 82 11.12 -11.09 17.41
C ARG A 82 10.13 -11.77 18.35
N ALA A 83 8.84 -11.55 18.16
CA ALA A 83 7.78 -12.15 18.98
C ALA A 83 7.52 -13.63 18.68
N THR A 84 7.84 -14.09 17.46
CA THR A 84 7.41 -15.41 16.98
C THR A 84 8.55 -16.36 16.59
N MET A 85 9.78 -15.86 16.53
CA MET A 85 10.95 -16.64 16.13
C MET A 85 12.07 -16.55 17.17
N PRO A 86 12.87 -17.62 17.34
CA PRO A 86 14.03 -17.59 18.23
C PRO A 86 15.10 -16.64 17.67
N ARG A 87 16.11 -16.32 18.49
CA ARG A 87 17.13 -15.29 18.16
C ARG A 87 17.89 -15.58 16.87
N GLU A 88 18.08 -16.86 16.52
CA GLU A 88 18.70 -17.29 15.27
C GLU A 88 17.88 -16.84 14.05
N GLY A 89 16.55 -16.80 14.19
CA GLY A 89 15.63 -16.28 13.18
C GLY A 89 15.65 -14.76 13.04
N TRP A 90 16.42 -14.02 13.86
CA TRP A 90 16.55 -12.57 13.73
C TRP A 90 17.66 -12.18 12.74
N GLN A 91 18.45 -13.14 12.26
CA GLN A 91 19.49 -12.91 11.27
C GLN A 91 18.85 -12.75 9.88
N ILE A 92 19.13 -11.64 9.21
CA ILE A 92 18.63 -11.37 7.84
C ILE A 92 19.35 -12.26 6.82
N PRO A 93 18.81 -12.41 5.59
CA PRO A 93 19.46 -13.18 4.53
C PRO A 93 20.81 -12.57 4.15
N VAL A 94 21.75 -13.43 3.76
CA VAL A 94 23.01 -13.01 3.17
C VAL A 94 22.80 -12.75 1.68
N PHE A 95 23.16 -11.57 1.20
CA PHE A 95 23.09 -11.20 -0.21
C PHE A 95 24.37 -11.60 -0.93
N LYS A 96 24.31 -12.69 -1.71
CA LYS A 96 25.45 -13.25 -2.42
C LYS A 96 25.37 -12.92 -3.91
N LYS A 97 26.28 -12.06 -4.38
CA LYS A 97 26.41 -11.78 -5.82
C LYS A 97 27.06 -12.95 -6.55
N LEU A 98 26.35 -13.52 -7.53
CA LEU A 98 26.81 -14.61 -8.38
C LEU A 98 27.57 -14.07 -9.62
N PRO A 99 28.34 -14.91 -10.33
CA PRO A 99 29.12 -14.49 -11.50
C PRO A 99 28.30 -13.91 -12.66
N ASP A 100 27.04 -14.32 -12.79
CA ASP A 100 26.08 -13.82 -13.78
C ASP A 100 25.47 -12.45 -13.40
N GLY A 101 25.83 -11.91 -12.23
CA GLY A 101 25.33 -10.65 -11.70
C GLY A 101 24.05 -10.77 -10.88
N TYR A 102 23.41 -11.95 -10.81
CA TYR A 102 22.29 -12.19 -9.93
C TYR A 102 22.71 -12.07 -8.46
N VAL A 103 21.81 -11.55 -7.63
CA VAL A 103 21.99 -11.52 -6.18
C VAL A 103 21.09 -12.58 -5.57
N GLU A 104 21.72 -13.61 -5.03
CA GLU A 104 21.04 -14.69 -4.30
C GLU A 104 20.87 -14.28 -2.84
N GLU A 105 19.62 -14.30 -2.36
CA GLU A 105 19.31 -14.11 -0.95
C GLU A 105 19.35 -15.46 -0.21
N VAL A 106 20.40 -15.67 0.57
CA VAL A 106 20.58 -16.90 1.36
C VAL A 106 20.00 -16.71 2.76
N ALA A 107 18.77 -17.17 2.94
CA ALA A 107 18.07 -17.08 4.22
C ALA A 107 18.59 -18.09 5.27
N ASN A 108 18.42 -17.77 6.55
CA ASN A 108 18.73 -18.70 7.65
C ASN A 108 17.74 -19.90 7.67
N SER A 109 18.08 -20.97 8.42
CA SER A 109 17.25 -22.18 8.48
C SER A 109 15.83 -21.95 9.03
N THR A 110 15.67 -21.01 9.96
CA THR A 110 14.36 -20.61 10.50
C THR A 110 13.49 -20.00 9.39
N TRP A 111 14.02 -19.09 8.59
CA TRP A 111 13.30 -18.45 7.50
C TRP A 111 12.94 -19.44 6.38
N VAL A 112 13.85 -20.37 6.07
CA VAL A 112 13.58 -21.48 5.15
C VAL A 112 12.43 -22.36 5.66
N TYR A 113 12.44 -22.70 6.96
CA TYR A 113 11.35 -23.43 7.61
C TYR A 113 10.01 -22.69 7.50
N HIS A 114 10.01 -21.37 7.74
CA HIS A 114 8.85 -20.49 7.60
C HIS A 114 8.53 -20.08 6.16
N LYS A 115 9.10 -20.77 5.15
CA LYS A 115 8.80 -20.59 3.72
C LYS A 115 9.06 -19.19 3.19
N TYR A 116 10.19 -18.59 3.59
CA TYR A 116 10.66 -17.31 3.05
C TYR A 116 10.69 -17.28 1.51
N ILE A 117 10.10 -16.25 0.92
CA ILE A 117 10.20 -15.95 -0.52
C ILE A 117 11.15 -14.75 -0.69
N PRO A 118 12.25 -14.90 -1.45
CA PRO A 118 13.18 -13.81 -1.76
C PRO A 118 12.53 -12.62 -2.49
N TYR A 119 13.13 -11.45 -2.32
CA TYR A 119 12.81 -10.20 -3.03
C TYR A 119 13.60 -10.05 -4.35
N SER A 120 14.21 -11.13 -4.81
CA SER A 120 14.89 -11.31 -6.08
C SER A 120 14.36 -12.57 -6.78
N LYS A 121 14.47 -12.62 -8.11
CA LYS A 121 14.09 -13.82 -8.89
C LYS A 121 15.13 -14.11 -9.97
N PRO A 122 15.78 -15.29 -9.97
CA PRO A 122 16.81 -15.63 -10.95
C PRO A 122 16.34 -15.42 -12.39
N GLY A 123 17.16 -14.72 -13.18
CA GLY A 123 16.89 -14.49 -14.60
C GLY A 123 15.77 -13.49 -14.94
N SER A 124 15.04 -12.93 -13.96
CA SER A 124 13.90 -12.04 -14.25
C SER A 124 13.78 -10.78 -13.41
N VAL A 125 14.10 -10.84 -12.11
CA VAL A 125 13.88 -9.71 -11.19
C VAL A 125 15.15 -9.45 -10.39
N HIS A 126 15.69 -8.23 -10.53
CA HIS A 126 16.76 -7.76 -9.67
C HIS A 126 16.26 -7.65 -8.22
N ASP A 127 17.17 -7.78 -7.27
CA ASP A 127 16.87 -7.69 -5.84
C ASP A 127 16.22 -6.33 -5.50
N GLN A 128 14.94 -6.39 -5.10
CA GLN A 128 14.14 -5.21 -4.80
C GLN A 128 14.50 -4.57 -3.44
N ILE A 129 15.18 -5.29 -2.55
CA ILE A 129 15.66 -4.75 -1.26
C ILE A 129 16.91 -3.90 -1.50
N LEU A 130 17.86 -4.40 -2.29
CA LEU A 130 19.12 -3.72 -2.58
C LEU A 130 18.95 -2.45 -3.43
N LEU A 131 17.80 -2.23 -4.06
CA LEU A 131 17.44 -0.93 -4.64
C LEU A 131 17.49 0.18 -3.58
N TYR A 132 17.16 -0.12 -2.32
CA TYR A 132 17.23 0.81 -1.20
C TYR A 132 18.59 0.77 -0.48
N GLY A 133 19.54 -0.04 -0.96
CA GLY A 133 20.84 -0.26 -0.30
C GLY A 133 20.87 -1.44 0.66
N THR A 134 22.07 -1.93 0.97
CA THR A 134 22.27 -3.14 1.76
C THR A 134 21.71 -2.98 3.19
N PRO A 135 20.81 -3.87 3.64
CA PRO A 135 20.24 -3.80 4.97
C PRO A 135 21.29 -4.13 6.04
N LYS A 136 21.30 -3.35 7.13
CA LYS A 136 22.27 -3.50 8.24
C LYS A 136 21.82 -4.51 9.32
N ASP A 137 20.51 -4.63 9.53
CA ASP A 137 19.90 -5.43 10.59
C ASP A 137 18.46 -5.82 10.22
N LEU A 138 17.79 -6.51 11.15
CA LEU A 138 16.41 -6.99 10.96
C LEU A 138 15.40 -5.85 10.76
N ASP A 139 15.56 -4.75 11.49
CA ASP A 139 14.64 -3.61 11.42
C ASP A 139 14.77 -2.91 10.05
N ASP A 140 15.99 -2.69 9.58
CA ASP A 140 16.25 -2.09 8.26
C ASP A 140 15.80 -3.02 7.12
N PHE A 141 16.06 -4.34 7.22
CA PHE A 141 15.57 -5.31 6.25
C PHE A 141 14.03 -5.31 6.19
N CYS A 142 13.36 -5.41 7.35
CA CYS A 142 11.90 -5.42 7.40
C CYS A 142 11.29 -4.11 6.90
N LEU A 143 11.91 -2.96 7.17
CA LEU A 143 11.47 -1.65 6.66
C LEU A 143 11.54 -1.60 5.13
N LYS A 144 12.67 -2.01 4.54
CA LYS A 144 12.84 -2.11 3.07
C LYS A 144 11.86 -3.12 2.46
N ALA A 145 11.64 -4.24 3.14
CA ALA A 145 10.65 -5.23 2.74
C ALA A 145 9.23 -4.67 2.76
N GLN A 146 8.87 -3.80 3.72
CA GLN A 146 7.57 -3.11 3.70
C GLN A 146 7.44 -2.17 2.50
N LEU A 147 8.48 -1.42 2.13
CA LEU A 147 8.46 -0.58 0.92
C LEU A 147 8.22 -1.43 -0.34
N ALA A 148 8.94 -2.54 -0.48
CA ALA A 148 8.77 -3.48 -1.59
C ALA A 148 7.37 -4.12 -1.58
N ASN A 149 6.85 -4.55 -0.42
CA ASN A 149 5.50 -5.10 -0.30
C ASN A 149 4.44 -4.08 -0.76
N TYR A 150 4.56 -2.82 -0.34
CA TYR A 150 3.62 -1.77 -0.75
C TYR A 150 3.58 -1.61 -2.27
N ILE A 151 4.75 -1.45 -2.91
CA ILE A 151 4.84 -1.29 -4.36
C ILE A 151 4.30 -2.52 -5.07
N GLN A 152 4.72 -3.71 -4.65
CA GLN A 152 4.41 -4.96 -5.32
C GLN A 152 2.90 -5.19 -5.41
N TYR A 153 2.18 -5.03 -4.29
CA TYR A 153 0.74 -5.28 -4.25
C TYR A 153 -0.09 -4.13 -4.83
N ARG A 154 0.39 -2.88 -4.72
CA ARG A 154 -0.24 -1.75 -5.43
C ARG A 154 -0.14 -1.94 -6.94
N ALA A 155 1.07 -2.16 -7.46
CA ALA A 155 1.32 -2.31 -8.90
C ALA A 155 0.63 -3.54 -9.49
N LEU A 156 0.53 -4.63 -8.71
CA LEU A 156 -0.25 -5.80 -9.09
C LEU A 156 -1.70 -5.38 -9.35
N LEU A 157 -2.39 -4.78 -8.38
CA LEU A 157 -3.80 -4.46 -8.58
C LEU A 157 -4.02 -3.32 -9.60
N GLU A 158 -3.18 -2.28 -9.61
CA GLU A 158 -3.20 -1.20 -10.62
C GLU A 158 -3.00 -1.74 -12.05
N GLY A 159 -2.14 -2.74 -12.23
CA GLY A 159 -1.93 -3.40 -13.53
C GLY A 159 -3.18 -4.15 -14.01
N TRP A 160 -3.93 -4.76 -13.08
CA TRP A 160 -5.21 -5.39 -13.41
C TRP A 160 -6.29 -4.36 -13.74
N THR A 161 -6.41 -3.28 -12.95
CA THR A 161 -7.39 -2.22 -13.20
C THR A 161 -7.06 -1.43 -14.47
N SER A 162 -5.78 -1.29 -14.83
CA SER A 162 -5.35 -0.66 -16.09
C SER A 162 -5.98 -1.32 -17.33
N ARG A 163 -6.26 -2.63 -17.25
CA ARG A 163 -6.90 -3.41 -18.33
C ARG A 163 -8.28 -3.96 -17.95
N MET A 164 -8.94 -3.30 -17.00
CA MET A 164 -10.27 -3.69 -16.52
C MET A 164 -11.29 -3.70 -17.68
N TRP A 165 -11.96 -4.84 -17.86
CA TRP A 165 -12.96 -5.11 -18.91
C TRP A 165 -12.48 -5.04 -20.36
N THR A 166 -11.25 -4.60 -20.63
CA THR A 166 -10.61 -4.71 -21.95
C THR A 166 -9.85 -6.03 -22.09
N LYS A 167 -9.29 -6.51 -20.98
CA LYS A 167 -8.62 -7.82 -20.90
C LYS A 167 -8.98 -8.57 -19.62
N TYR A 168 -8.84 -7.90 -18.47
CA TYR A 168 -9.01 -8.55 -17.18
C TYR A 168 -10.43 -8.36 -16.63
N THR A 169 -11.01 -9.44 -16.10
CA THR A 169 -12.32 -9.46 -15.45
C THR A 169 -12.22 -9.54 -13.94
N GLY A 170 -11.05 -9.94 -13.41
CA GLY A 170 -10.82 -9.99 -11.97
C GLY A 170 -9.55 -10.73 -11.58
N VAL A 171 -9.22 -10.62 -10.30
CA VAL A 171 -8.04 -11.23 -9.68
C VAL A 171 -8.34 -11.56 -8.22
N LEU A 172 -7.80 -12.68 -7.73
CA LEU A 172 -7.81 -13.02 -6.32
C LEU A 172 -6.38 -13.09 -5.79
N ILE A 173 -6.13 -12.35 -4.71
CA ILE A 173 -4.80 -12.28 -4.10
C ILE A 173 -4.51 -13.54 -3.28
N TRP A 174 -3.35 -14.12 -3.53
CA TRP A 174 -2.65 -15.07 -2.68
C TRP A 174 -1.56 -14.36 -1.86
N LYS A 175 -1.83 -14.01 -0.61
CA LYS A 175 -3.08 -14.24 0.11
C LYS A 175 -3.22 -13.18 1.17
N THR A 176 -4.40 -13.11 1.77
CA THR A 176 -4.67 -12.19 2.86
C THR A 176 -3.87 -12.53 4.12
N GLN A 177 -3.65 -13.81 4.44
CA GLN A 177 -2.89 -14.24 5.63
C GLN A 177 -2.28 -15.64 5.50
N ASN A 178 -1.24 -15.91 6.30
CA ASN A 178 -0.71 -17.25 6.50
C ASN A 178 -1.46 -18.00 7.62
N PRO A 179 -1.62 -19.34 7.51
CA PRO A 179 -2.25 -20.16 8.58
C PRO A 179 -1.35 -20.31 9.84
N TRP A 180 -0.14 -19.77 9.78
CA TRP A 180 0.93 -19.85 10.78
C TRP A 180 1.91 -18.70 10.51
N THR A 181 3.03 -18.62 11.22
CA THR A 181 4.05 -17.56 11.12
C THR A 181 4.90 -17.65 9.84
N GLY A 182 4.27 -17.75 8.68
CA GLY A 182 4.94 -17.85 7.38
C GLY A 182 5.52 -16.52 6.89
N LEU A 183 6.60 -16.59 6.11
CA LEU A 183 7.31 -15.46 5.49
C LEU A 183 7.07 -15.42 3.97
N ARG A 184 5.81 -15.58 3.58
CA ARG A 184 5.32 -15.55 2.20
C ARG A 184 4.06 -14.69 2.10
N GLY A 185 3.65 -14.34 0.89
CA GLY A 185 2.53 -13.43 0.59
C GLY A 185 1.44 -13.37 1.65
N GLN A 186 1.29 -12.20 2.27
CA GLN A 186 0.34 -11.92 3.34
C GLN A 186 0.08 -10.41 3.47
N PHE A 187 -1.17 -10.06 3.77
CA PHE A 187 -1.58 -8.69 4.09
C PHE A 187 -1.58 -8.40 5.58
N TYR A 188 -1.77 -9.42 6.40
CA TYR A 188 -1.54 -9.32 7.83
C TYR A 188 -0.88 -10.61 8.33
N ASP A 189 -0.05 -10.44 9.35
CA ASP A 189 0.70 -11.54 9.92
C ASP A 189 -0.11 -12.34 10.95
N HIS A 190 0.52 -13.36 11.52
CA HIS A 190 -0.10 -14.26 12.50
C HIS A 190 -0.58 -13.55 13.77
N LEU A 191 -0.05 -12.37 14.09
CA LEU A 191 -0.46 -11.54 15.23
C LEU A 191 -1.48 -10.47 14.84
N LEU A 192 -2.00 -10.52 13.60
CA LEU A 192 -2.95 -9.56 13.03
C LEU A 192 -2.39 -8.15 12.81
N GLU A 193 -1.06 -8.00 12.74
CA GLU A 193 -0.44 -6.76 12.28
C GLU A 193 -0.60 -6.66 10.76
N GLN A 194 -1.09 -5.51 10.29
CA GLN A 194 -1.27 -5.22 8.86
C GLN A 194 0.07 -4.79 8.24
N THR A 195 0.51 -5.49 7.19
CA THR A 195 1.74 -5.18 6.45
C THR A 195 1.49 -4.04 5.47
N ALA A 196 2.56 -3.42 4.97
CA ALA A 196 2.44 -2.39 3.94
C ALA A 196 1.83 -2.92 2.63
N GLY A 197 1.92 -4.24 2.37
CA GLY A 197 1.24 -4.88 1.24
C GLY A 197 -0.28 -4.77 1.30
N PHE A 198 -0.87 -4.83 2.51
CA PHE A 198 -2.30 -4.57 2.71
C PHE A 198 -2.68 -3.16 2.24
N TYR A 199 -1.90 -2.15 2.62
CA TYR A 199 -2.20 -0.75 2.29
C TYR A 199 -1.90 -0.42 0.83
N GLY A 200 -0.85 -1.03 0.24
CA GLY A 200 -0.61 -0.95 -1.19
C GLY A 200 -1.79 -1.52 -2.01
N CYS A 201 -2.28 -2.71 -1.65
CA CYS A 201 -3.46 -3.29 -2.28
C CYS A 201 -4.72 -2.46 -2.03
N ARG A 202 -4.92 -1.95 -0.80
CA ARG A 202 -6.08 -1.12 -0.45
C ARG A 202 -6.11 0.18 -1.23
N CYS A 203 -4.96 0.83 -1.41
CA CYS A 203 -4.80 2.03 -2.22
C CYS A 203 -5.24 1.77 -3.67
N ALA A 204 -4.73 0.70 -4.29
CA ALA A 204 -5.10 0.31 -5.65
C ALA A 204 -6.56 -0.18 -5.80
N ALA A 205 -7.22 -0.55 -4.69
CA ALA A 205 -8.58 -1.05 -4.65
C ALA A 205 -9.64 0.04 -4.43
N GLU A 206 -9.26 1.33 -4.42
CA GLU A 206 -10.21 2.43 -4.33
C GLU A 206 -11.26 2.34 -5.47
N PRO A 207 -12.56 2.49 -5.19
CA PRO A 207 -13.59 2.37 -6.24
C PRO A 207 -13.44 3.40 -7.36
N ILE A 208 -12.94 4.58 -7.03
CA ILE A 208 -12.52 5.64 -7.93
C ILE A 208 -11.04 5.87 -7.62
N HIS A 209 -10.15 5.68 -8.58
CA HIS A 209 -8.73 5.66 -8.32
C HIS A 209 -7.94 6.39 -9.42
N VAL A 210 -6.95 7.20 -9.03
CA VAL A 210 -5.95 7.75 -9.96
C VAL A 210 -4.65 7.00 -9.81
N GLN A 211 -4.09 6.55 -10.94
CA GLN A 211 -2.89 5.71 -10.95
C GLN A 211 -1.92 6.10 -12.07
N LEU A 212 -0.66 5.72 -11.92
CA LEU A 212 0.37 5.79 -12.96
C LEU A 212 0.57 4.41 -13.58
N ASN A 213 0.37 4.28 -14.89
CA ASN A 213 0.73 3.08 -15.62
C ASN A 213 2.26 2.97 -15.69
N LEU A 214 2.86 2.05 -14.93
CA LEU A 214 4.32 1.94 -14.83
C LEU A 214 4.99 1.46 -16.13
N SER A 215 4.24 0.86 -17.07
CA SER A 215 4.78 0.44 -18.36
C SER A 215 4.77 1.55 -19.41
N THR A 216 3.75 2.41 -19.41
CA THR A 216 3.57 3.45 -20.45
C THR A 216 3.83 4.87 -19.95
N TYR A 217 3.92 5.05 -18.63
CA TYR A 217 3.99 6.33 -17.93
C TYR A 217 2.78 7.24 -18.16
N PHE A 218 1.65 6.71 -18.64
CA PHE A 218 0.39 7.45 -18.67
C PHE A 218 -0.27 7.49 -17.30
N ILE A 219 -0.85 8.62 -16.96
CA ILE A 219 -1.77 8.72 -15.83
C ILE A 219 -3.11 8.15 -16.28
N GLU A 220 -3.71 7.35 -15.41
CA GLU A 220 -4.98 6.68 -15.64
C GLU A 220 -5.95 7.01 -14.50
N VAL A 221 -7.24 7.04 -14.85
CA VAL A 221 -8.31 7.09 -13.85
C VAL A 221 -9.18 5.86 -14.01
N VAL A 222 -9.38 5.15 -12.91
CA VAL A 222 -10.20 3.95 -12.79
C VAL A 222 -11.52 4.35 -12.13
N ASN A 223 -12.64 4.00 -12.75
CA ASN A 223 -13.96 4.10 -12.16
C ASN A 223 -14.62 2.72 -12.17
N THR A 224 -14.67 2.05 -11.01
CA THR A 224 -15.32 0.75 -10.84
C THR A 224 -16.80 0.87 -10.46
N THR A 225 -17.28 2.08 -10.19
CA THR A 225 -18.64 2.34 -9.71
C THR A 225 -19.68 2.23 -10.84
N SER A 226 -20.97 2.27 -10.51
CA SER A 226 -22.07 2.25 -11.49
C SER A 226 -22.30 3.59 -12.19
N GLU A 227 -21.80 4.68 -11.61
CA GLU A 227 -22.09 6.04 -12.04
C GLU A 227 -20.92 6.64 -12.82
N GLU A 228 -21.24 7.47 -13.81
CA GLU A 228 -20.25 8.30 -14.47
C GLU A 228 -19.78 9.41 -13.53
N LEU A 229 -18.49 9.75 -13.58
CA LEU A 229 -17.97 10.95 -12.93
C LEU A 229 -17.81 12.04 -13.98
N SER A 230 -18.31 13.24 -13.70
CA SER A 230 -18.15 14.41 -14.55
C SER A 230 -17.54 15.55 -13.75
N ASN A 231 -16.90 16.48 -14.44
CA ASN A 231 -16.26 17.66 -13.85
C ASN A 231 -15.26 17.30 -12.74
N VAL A 232 -14.40 16.31 -13.02
CA VAL A 232 -13.27 15.96 -12.16
C VAL A 232 -11.96 16.49 -12.76
N ALA A 233 -10.99 16.73 -11.89
CA ALA A 233 -9.66 17.20 -12.28
C ALA A 233 -8.58 16.33 -11.64
N ILE A 234 -7.46 16.18 -12.34
CA ILE A 234 -6.26 15.50 -11.87
C ILE A 234 -5.20 16.56 -11.57
N GLU A 235 -4.74 16.63 -10.33
CA GLU A 235 -3.53 17.35 -9.92
C GLU A 235 -2.35 16.38 -9.90
N VAL A 236 -1.26 16.79 -10.54
CA VAL A 236 0.00 16.05 -10.61
C VAL A 236 1.09 16.91 -10.02
N SER A 237 1.73 16.46 -8.95
CA SER A 237 2.87 17.16 -8.35
C SER A 237 4.05 16.22 -8.14
N VAL A 238 5.25 16.66 -8.53
CA VAL A 238 6.49 15.96 -8.27
C VAL A 238 7.30 16.72 -7.24
N TRP A 239 7.85 16.00 -6.28
CA TRP A 239 8.63 16.52 -5.19
C TRP A 239 10.02 15.89 -5.17
N ASP A 240 11.05 16.71 -5.01
CA ASP A 240 12.41 16.22 -4.77
C ASP A 240 12.64 15.93 -3.27
N LEU A 241 13.85 15.45 -2.94
CA LEU A 241 14.20 15.11 -1.56
C LEU A 241 14.36 16.38 -0.68
N GLU A 242 14.60 17.54 -1.29
CA GLU A 242 14.70 18.83 -0.61
C GLU A 242 13.32 19.45 -0.30
N GLY A 243 12.25 18.81 -0.79
CA GLY A 243 10.87 19.27 -0.62
C GLY A 243 10.47 20.40 -1.56
N ALA A 244 11.25 20.64 -2.61
CA ALA A 244 10.83 21.49 -3.73
C ALA A 244 9.86 20.71 -4.64
N CYS A 245 8.97 21.44 -5.31
CA CYS A 245 8.01 20.89 -6.27
C CYS A 245 8.41 21.30 -7.70
N PRO A 246 9.37 20.61 -8.33
CA PRO A 246 9.89 21.00 -9.64
C PRO A 246 8.91 20.79 -10.81
N TYR A 247 7.81 20.07 -10.59
CA TYR A 247 6.78 19.85 -11.62
C TYR A 247 5.39 19.81 -11.00
N TYR A 248 4.50 20.60 -11.58
CA TYR A 248 3.11 20.73 -11.17
C TYR A 248 2.25 20.96 -12.40
N GLU A 249 1.25 20.10 -12.61
CA GLU A 249 0.27 20.26 -13.67
C GLU A 249 -1.13 19.87 -13.17
N VAL A 250 -2.16 20.54 -13.70
CA VAL A 250 -3.57 20.23 -13.43
C VAL A 250 -4.28 19.99 -14.75
N PHE A 251 -5.05 18.92 -14.80
CA PHE A 251 -5.85 18.53 -15.97
C PHE A 251 -7.31 18.50 -15.57
N GLU A 252 -8.06 19.48 -16.05
CA GLU A 252 -9.43 19.77 -15.62
C GLU A 252 -10.49 19.22 -16.57
N SER A 253 -11.74 19.27 -16.11
CA SER A 253 -12.95 18.99 -16.92
C SER A 253 -12.96 17.60 -17.57
N LEU A 254 -12.51 16.59 -16.82
CA LEU A 254 -12.55 15.19 -17.26
C LEU A 254 -13.92 14.57 -16.98
N THR A 255 -14.32 13.67 -17.87
CA THR A 255 -15.49 12.80 -17.71
C THR A 255 -15.05 11.34 -17.77
N MET A 256 -15.49 10.56 -16.79
CA MET A 256 -15.08 9.18 -16.55
C MET A 256 -16.29 8.25 -16.60
N PRO A 257 -16.45 7.47 -17.67
CA PRO A 257 -17.52 6.47 -17.75
C PRO A 257 -17.49 5.51 -16.57
N SER A 258 -18.65 4.99 -16.19
CA SER A 258 -18.75 3.94 -15.18
C SER A 258 -18.09 2.64 -15.66
N LYS A 259 -17.55 1.87 -14.70
CA LYS A 259 -16.90 0.57 -14.94
C LYS A 259 -15.86 0.64 -16.05
N ARG A 260 -14.97 1.63 -16.04
CA ARG A 260 -13.95 1.83 -17.07
C ARG A 260 -12.66 2.42 -16.49
N THR A 261 -11.56 2.15 -17.18
CA THR A 261 -10.29 2.85 -16.99
C THR A 261 -10.02 3.75 -18.18
N LEU A 262 -9.71 5.03 -17.93
CA LEU A 262 -9.32 5.99 -18.96
C LEU A 262 -7.84 6.32 -18.80
N SER A 263 -7.07 6.09 -19.86
CA SER A 263 -5.72 6.64 -20.01
C SER A 263 -5.81 8.09 -20.46
N THR A 264 -5.19 9.01 -19.72
CA THR A 264 -5.31 10.45 -19.96
C THR A 264 -4.09 10.97 -20.72
N PHE A 265 -3.00 11.28 -20.03
CA PHE A 265 -1.80 11.91 -20.58
C PHE A 265 -0.54 11.28 -20.01
N GLU A 266 0.56 11.39 -20.76
CA GLU A 266 1.87 10.91 -20.34
C GLU A 266 2.48 11.83 -19.27
N MET A 267 3.04 11.24 -18.21
CA MET A 267 3.82 11.92 -17.20
C MET A 267 5.19 12.34 -17.75
N LYS A 268 5.41 13.64 -17.93
CA LYS A 268 6.59 14.16 -18.66
C LYS A 268 7.82 14.43 -17.80
N TYR A 269 7.67 14.53 -16.47
CA TYR A 269 8.79 14.90 -15.59
C TYR A 269 10.07 14.08 -15.78
N PRO A 270 10.04 12.74 -15.92
CA PRO A 270 11.26 11.95 -16.10
C PRO A 270 12.05 12.27 -17.37
N LYS A 271 11.41 12.92 -18.35
CA LYS A 271 12.00 13.36 -19.62
C LYS A 271 12.28 14.87 -19.65
N SER A 272 12.12 15.56 -18.52
CA SER A 272 12.41 17.00 -18.40
C SER A 272 13.93 17.27 -18.49
N GLN A 273 14.32 18.54 -18.51
CA GLN A 273 15.73 18.91 -18.69
C GLN A 273 16.63 18.45 -17.53
N ASN A 274 16.12 18.50 -16.29
CA ASN A 274 16.89 18.20 -15.07
C ASN A 274 16.02 17.44 -14.05
N PRO A 275 15.59 16.20 -14.34
CA PRO A 275 14.82 15.42 -13.41
C PRO A 275 15.70 14.91 -12.26
N SER A 276 15.15 14.87 -11.06
CA SER A 276 15.81 14.29 -9.90
C SER A 276 15.98 12.77 -10.09
N PRO A 277 17.14 12.17 -9.74
CA PRO A 277 17.37 10.72 -9.92
C PRO A 277 16.37 9.86 -9.14
N VAL A 278 15.95 10.34 -7.96
CA VAL A 278 14.86 9.82 -7.15
C VAL A 278 13.90 10.98 -6.87
N TYR A 279 12.61 10.74 -7.00
CA TYR A 279 11.57 11.74 -6.79
C TYR A 279 10.28 11.11 -6.27
N PHE A 280 9.45 11.95 -5.67
CA PHE A 280 8.12 11.58 -5.21
C PHE A 280 7.07 12.14 -6.16
N LEU A 281 6.07 11.34 -6.52
CA LEU A 281 4.94 11.75 -7.34
C LEU A 281 3.66 11.65 -6.50
N LEU A 282 2.92 12.75 -6.43
CA LEU A 282 1.60 12.79 -5.80
C LEU A 282 0.55 13.10 -6.86
N LEU A 283 -0.38 12.17 -7.03
CA LEU A 283 -1.56 12.29 -7.86
C LEU A 283 -2.77 12.54 -6.97
N LYS A 284 -3.62 13.49 -7.33
CA LYS A 284 -4.93 13.71 -6.71
C LYS A 284 -6.00 13.82 -7.78
N LEU A 285 -7.07 13.07 -7.62
CA LEU A 285 -8.30 13.23 -8.38
C LEU A 285 -9.32 13.90 -7.47
N TYR A 286 -9.94 14.98 -7.94
CA TYR A 286 -10.92 15.72 -7.14
C TYR A 286 -12.10 16.23 -7.97
N LYS A 287 -13.23 16.46 -7.30
CA LYS A 287 -14.38 17.12 -7.91
C LYS A 287 -14.13 18.61 -8.02
N MET A 288 -14.36 19.19 -9.19
CA MET A 288 -14.19 20.64 -9.38
C MET A 288 -15.26 21.49 -8.67
N SER A 289 -16.39 20.89 -8.28
CA SER A 289 -17.49 21.59 -7.61
C SER A 289 -17.17 22.08 -6.20
N ASP A 290 -16.44 21.26 -5.44
CA ASP A 290 -16.18 21.46 -4.01
C ASP A 290 -14.75 21.09 -3.59
N TYR A 291 -13.91 20.71 -4.55
CA TYR A 291 -12.53 20.26 -4.33
C TYR A 291 -12.45 19.01 -3.43
N GLU A 292 -13.52 18.21 -3.34
CA GLU A 292 -13.49 16.92 -2.66
C GLU A 292 -12.49 15.99 -3.35
N ILE A 293 -11.46 15.55 -2.60
CA ILE A 293 -10.50 14.55 -3.08
C ILE A 293 -11.20 13.18 -3.14
N LEU A 294 -11.32 12.64 -4.34
CA LEU A 294 -11.89 11.32 -4.61
C LEU A 294 -10.85 10.20 -4.52
N SER A 295 -9.62 10.49 -4.92
CA SER A 295 -8.49 9.57 -4.85
C SER A 295 -7.19 10.34 -4.68
N ARG A 296 -6.27 9.77 -3.89
CA ARG A 296 -4.93 10.30 -3.65
C ARG A 296 -3.93 9.15 -3.74
N ASN A 297 -2.96 9.24 -4.65
CA ASN A 297 -1.97 8.19 -4.84
C ASN A 297 -0.56 8.76 -4.86
N PHE A 298 0.31 8.18 -4.03
CA PHE A 298 1.67 8.67 -3.79
C PHE A 298 2.71 7.63 -4.18
N TYR A 299 3.60 7.97 -5.10
CA TYR A 299 4.69 7.12 -5.58
C TYR A 299 6.04 7.69 -5.17
N TRP A 300 7.01 6.81 -4.95
CA TRP A 300 8.43 7.15 -4.97
C TRP A 300 9.06 6.39 -6.13
N LEU A 301 9.74 7.11 -6.99
CA LEU A 301 10.20 6.64 -8.28
C LEU A 301 11.67 7.00 -8.46
N HIS A 302 12.37 6.24 -9.28
CA HIS A 302 13.70 6.57 -9.75
C HIS A 302 13.71 6.65 -11.27
N LEU A 303 14.70 7.35 -11.84
CA LEU A 303 14.90 7.35 -13.29
C LEU A 303 15.26 5.96 -13.80
N GLN A 304 14.97 5.68 -15.07
CA GLN A 304 15.24 4.37 -15.68
C GLN A 304 16.70 3.95 -15.48
N GLY A 305 16.92 2.73 -14.99
CA GLY A 305 18.26 2.20 -14.67
C GLY A 305 18.86 2.71 -13.37
N GLY A 306 18.15 3.57 -12.63
CA GLY A 306 18.51 4.04 -11.29
C GLY A 306 18.11 3.08 -10.17
N ASP A 307 18.19 3.59 -8.94
CA ASP A 307 17.80 2.90 -7.72
C ASP A 307 17.28 3.90 -6.66
N TYR A 308 16.96 3.42 -5.46
CA TYR A 308 16.47 4.22 -4.35
C TYR A 308 17.54 4.55 -3.29
N LYS A 309 18.83 4.34 -3.57
CA LYS A 309 19.90 4.49 -2.56
C LYS A 309 20.03 5.92 -2.03
N LEU A 310 19.58 6.92 -2.80
CA LEU A 310 19.51 8.32 -2.33
C LEU A 310 18.52 8.50 -1.16
N LEU A 311 17.62 7.54 -0.92
CA LEU A 311 16.76 7.54 0.26
C LEU A 311 17.52 7.15 1.54
N GLU A 312 18.64 6.43 1.49
CA GLU A 312 19.40 6.08 2.71
C GLU A 312 19.87 7.30 3.51
N PRO A 313 20.57 8.29 2.92
CA PRO A 313 20.89 9.51 3.65
C PRO A 313 19.62 10.31 4.02
N TYR A 314 18.52 10.13 3.27
CA TYR A 314 17.25 10.80 3.54
C TYR A 314 16.59 10.35 4.85
N LYS A 315 16.91 9.15 5.36
CA LYS A 315 16.42 8.68 6.68
C LYS A 315 16.74 9.63 7.83
N LYS A 316 17.85 10.37 7.70
CA LYS A 316 18.32 11.30 8.74
C LYS A 316 17.66 12.68 8.68
N ARG A 317 16.81 12.94 7.68
CA ARG A 317 16.18 14.26 7.53
C ARG A 317 15.06 14.46 8.53
N GLU A 318 15.19 15.47 9.38
CA GLU A 318 14.20 15.79 10.41
C GLU A 318 13.10 16.69 9.85
N ILE A 319 12.05 16.05 9.31
CA ILE A 319 10.87 16.74 8.78
C ILE A 319 9.91 17.05 9.94
N PRO A 320 9.48 18.30 10.13
CA PRO A 320 8.59 18.63 11.24
C PRO A 320 7.16 18.14 10.99
N LEU A 321 6.58 17.44 11.97
CA LEU A 321 5.17 17.06 11.95
C LEU A 321 4.39 17.75 13.05
N LYS A 322 3.17 18.15 12.73
CA LYS A 322 2.18 18.59 13.71
C LYS A 322 1.01 17.63 13.69
N ILE A 323 0.73 17.02 14.83
CA ILE A 323 -0.26 15.95 14.96
C ILE A 323 -1.31 16.40 15.95
N THR A 324 -2.56 16.42 15.51
CA THR A 324 -3.71 16.74 16.35
C THR A 324 -4.60 15.52 16.46
N SER A 325 -4.73 14.97 17.66
CA SER A 325 -5.53 13.77 17.92
C SER A 325 -6.80 14.09 18.70
N LEU A 326 -7.90 13.49 18.26
CA LEU A 326 -9.19 13.47 18.95
C LEU A 326 -9.48 12.03 19.34
N THR A 327 -9.59 11.76 20.63
CA THR A 327 -9.82 10.41 21.16
C THR A 327 -11.21 10.30 21.76
N PHE A 328 -11.95 9.25 21.37
CA PHE A 328 -13.25 8.87 21.91
C PHE A 328 -13.12 7.50 22.57
N ILE A 329 -13.42 7.43 23.87
CA ILE A 329 -13.30 6.19 24.66
C ILE A 329 -14.69 5.68 25.02
N ARG A 330 -14.94 4.38 24.79
CA ARG A 330 -16.19 3.68 25.13
C ARG A 330 -15.87 2.31 25.74
N GLY A 331 -15.75 2.26 27.07
CA GLY A 331 -15.30 1.04 27.74
C GLY A 331 -13.83 0.76 27.40
N SER A 332 -13.53 -0.43 26.91
CA SER A 332 -12.22 -0.83 26.37
C SER A 332 -11.96 -0.32 24.95
N SER A 333 -12.98 0.22 24.27
CA SER A 333 -12.91 0.61 22.86
C SER A 333 -12.40 2.03 22.68
N TYR A 334 -11.40 2.20 21.82
CA TYR A 334 -10.78 3.47 21.47
C TYR A 334 -11.02 3.77 19.99
N GLU A 335 -11.66 4.91 19.72
CA GLU A 335 -11.73 5.51 18.39
C GLU A 335 -10.90 6.80 18.40
N MET A 336 -9.88 6.86 17.55
CA MET A 336 -9.01 8.03 17.43
C MET A 336 -9.07 8.61 16.03
N ARG A 337 -9.11 9.95 15.94
CA ARG A 337 -8.94 10.70 14.69
C ARG A 337 -7.70 11.57 14.79
N MET A 338 -6.70 11.28 13.98
CA MET A 338 -5.42 11.98 13.96
C MET A 338 -5.31 12.81 12.69
N HIS A 339 -5.06 14.11 12.83
CA HIS A 339 -4.74 15.01 11.72
C HIS A 339 -3.25 15.24 11.76
N ILE A 340 -2.55 14.78 10.73
CA ILE A 340 -1.09 14.79 10.64
C ILE A 340 -0.73 15.77 9.54
N GLU A 341 -0.07 16.86 9.92
CA GLU A 341 0.38 17.93 9.03
C GLU A 341 1.89 17.85 8.88
N ASN A 342 2.39 17.81 7.65
CA ASN A 342 3.79 18.13 7.38
C ASN A 342 3.97 19.64 7.52
N ALA A 343 4.64 20.06 8.58
CA ALA A 343 4.76 21.46 8.96
C ALA A 343 5.93 22.18 8.26
N SER A 344 6.63 21.51 7.33
CA SER A 344 7.64 22.17 6.52
C SER A 344 7.00 23.21 5.59
N LYS A 345 7.78 24.22 5.17
CA LYS A 345 7.27 25.32 4.35
C LYS A 345 6.74 24.78 3.02
N LYS A 346 5.52 25.17 2.64
CA LYS A 346 5.03 25.00 1.28
C LYS A 346 5.96 25.76 0.32
N PRO A 347 6.38 25.19 -0.81
CA PRO A 347 7.05 25.97 -1.84
C PRO A 347 6.13 27.12 -2.26
N ASP A 348 6.68 28.34 -2.35
CA ASP A 348 5.90 29.51 -2.75
C ASP A 348 5.29 29.28 -4.15
N SER A 349 3.96 29.28 -4.23
CA SER A 349 3.19 29.12 -5.46
C SER A 349 3.41 30.24 -6.50
N ARG A 350 4.31 31.19 -6.23
CA ARG A 350 4.58 32.38 -7.06
C ARG A 350 5.84 32.31 -7.93
N SER A 351 6.66 31.27 -7.86
CA SER A 351 7.85 31.15 -8.74
C SER A 351 7.62 30.36 -10.03
N LEU A 352 6.39 29.96 -10.34
CA LEU A 352 6.02 29.35 -11.62
C LEU A 352 5.92 30.44 -12.72
N LEU A 353 7.04 30.68 -13.41
CA LEU A 353 7.06 31.41 -14.67
C LEU A 353 6.37 30.56 -15.75
N CYS A 354 5.11 30.88 -16.07
CA CYS A 354 4.61 31.21 -17.42
C CYS A 354 3.11 30.89 -17.59
N ASN A 355 2.38 31.92 -18.03
CA ASN A 355 1.03 31.96 -18.60
C ASN A 355 -0.21 31.79 -17.69
N LYS A 356 -0.66 32.96 -17.23
CA LYS A 356 -2.04 33.39 -16.93
C LYS A 356 -3.13 32.32 -17.09
N SER A 357 -3.56 31.77 -15.97
CA SER A 357 -4.97 31.58 -15.65
C SER A 357 -5.14 31.77 -14.14
N GLU A 358 -6.29 32.28 -13.74
CA GLU A 358 -6.54 32.97 -12.49
C GLU A 358 -6.31 32.08 -11.25
N ALA A 359 -5.64 32.66 -10.25
CA ALA A 359 -5.36 32.01 -8.98
C ALA A 359 -6.67 31.68 -8.25
N VAL A 360 -6.94 30.39 -8.07
CA VAL A 360 -7.98 29.90 -7.17
C VAL A 360 -7.38 29.79 -5.78
N ASP A 361 -7.82 30.66 -4.87
CA ASP A 361 -7.51 30.56 -3.46
C ASP A 361 -8.03 29.22 -2.91
N CYS A 362 -7.11 28.34 -2.50
CA CYS A 362 -7.43 27.15 -1.72
C CYS A 362 -8.08 27.57 -0.40
N VAL A 363 -9.38 27.34 -0.26
CA VAL A 363 -10.10 27.54 1.00
C VAL A 363 -9.47 26.65 2.07
N PRO A 364 -9.03 27.20 3.22
CA PRO A 364 -8.48 26.36 4.28
C PRO A 364 -9.60 25.54 4.93
N GLU A 365 -9.43 24.21 5.00
CA GLU A 365 -10.26 23.27 5.78
C GLU A 365 -10.42 23.63 7.27
N ARG A 366 -9.72 24.67 7.76
CA ARG A 366 -9.84 25.23 9.12
C ARG A 366 -11.28 25.58 9.52
N SER A 367 -12.15 25.93 8.55
CA SER A 367 -13.54 26.38 8.80
C SER A 367 -14.49 25.25 9.26
N LEU A 368 -14.31 24.02 8.73
CA LEU A 368 -15.19 22.89 9.04
C LEU A 368 -14.93 22.28 10.42
N PHE A 369 -13.68 22.34 10.89
CA PHE A 369 -13.26 21.80 12.19
C PHE A 369 -13.92 22.54 13.37
N GLN A 370 -14.04 23.87 13.31
CA GLN A 370 -14.70 24.65 14.37
C GLN A 370 -16.22 24.43 14.42
N LYS A 371 -16.85 24.07 13.29
CA LYS A 371 -18.29 23.80 13.24
C LYS A 371 -18.67 22.41 13.78
N MET A 372 -17.83 21.38 13.58
CA MET A 372 -18.13 20.02 14.11
C MET A 372 -17.99 19.91 15.64
N LEU A 373 -17.14 20.73 16.27
CA LEU A 373 -16.97 20.76 17.73
C LEU A 373 -18.22 21.22 18.50
N LYS A 374 -19.20 21.85 17.84
CA LYS A 374 -20.41 22.37 18.51
C LYS A 374 -21.56 21.35 18.63
N ASN A 375 -21.47 20.17 18.00
CA ASN A 375 -22.60 19.23 17.92
C ASN A 375 -22.38 17.86 18.61
N SER A 376 -21.28 17.60 19.33
CA SER A 376 -21.12 16.34 20.07
C SER A 376 -21.46 16.50 21.55
N SER A 377 -22.66 16.05 21.94
CA SER A 377 -23.02 15.88 23.34
C SER A 377 -22.39 14.59 23.91
N LYS A 378 -21.75 14.74 25.08
CA LYS A 378 -21.35 13.71 26.07
C LYS A 378 -20.68 12.42 25.54
N LYS A 379 -19.34 12.43 25.51
CA LYS A 379 -18.41 11.32 25.83
C LYS A 379 -16.99 11.92 25.93
N SER A 380 -16.12 11.41 26.79
CA SER A 380 -14.82 12.03 27.12
C SER A 380 -13.95 12.20 25.88
N SER A 381 -13.96 13.40 25.30
CA SER A 381 -13.15 13.76 24.14
C SER A 381 -11.85 14.39 24.62
N GLY A 382 -10.74 13.66 24.52
CA GLY A 382 -9.42 14.23 24.74
C GLY A 382 -8.88 14.79 23.43
N LEU A 383 -8.75 16.12 23.31
CA LEU A 383 -7.98 16.77 22.25
C LEU A 383 -6.52 16.85 22.71
N GLN A 384 -5.60 16.26 21.95
CA GLN A 384 -4.16 16.38 22.20
C GLN A 384 -3.45 16.89 20.95
N VAL A 385 -2.37 17.64 21.17
CA VAL A 385 -1.51 18.14 20.09
C VAL A 385 -0.09 17.69 20.39
N ALA A 386 0.45 16.83 19.53
CA ALA A 386 1.85 16.44 19.54
C ALA A 386 2.58 17.19 18.41
N LYS A 387 3.83 17.59 18.66
CA LYS A 387 4.71 18.16 17.65
C LYS A 387 5.99 17.35 17.62
N ILE A 388 6.36 16.91 16.43
CA ILE A 388 7.69 16.37 16.17
C ILE A 388 8.49 17.52 15.60
N ASN A 389 9.56 17.89 16.31
CA ASN A 389 10.43 18.98 15.89
C ASN A 389 11.21 18.54 14.66
N GLY A 390 11.51 19.51 13.81
CA GLY A 390 12.31 19.35 12.61
C GLY A 390 12.55 20.71 12.00
N THR A 391 13.71 20.90 11.39
CA THR A 391 14.07 22.19 10.75
C THR A 391 14.16 22.07 9.24
N GLU A 392 14.10 20.84 8.71
CA GLU A 392 14.30 20.57 7.31
C GLU A 392 12.97 20.58 6.53
N SER A 393 13.08 20.79 5.22
CA SER A 393 11.97 20.63 4.29
C SER A 393 12.12 19.32 3.53
N GLY A 394 10.98 18.71 3.17
CA GLY A 394 10.95 17.42 2.53
C GLY A 394 9.62 16.70 2.75
N VAL A 395 9.50 15.55 2.14
CA VAL A 395 8.38 14.62 2.34
C VAL A 395 8.58 13.85 3.64
N ALA A 396 7.57 13.85 4.50
CA ALA A 396 7.50 12.88 5.61
C ALA A 396 7.15 11.52 5.00
N PHE A 397 8.14 10.63 4.90
CA PHE A 397 8.11 9.49 3.98
C PHE A 397 7.81 8.19 4.72
N PHE A 398 6.83 7.45 4.19
CA PHE A 398 6.44 6.10 4.61
C PHE A 398 6.10 5.96 6.09
N LEU A 399 5.28 6.89 6.59
CA LEU A 399 4.79 6.98 7.95
C LEU A 399 3.88 5.81 8.32
N ARG A 400 4.17 5.18 9.46
CA ARG A 400 3.41 4.06 10.03
C ARG A 400 2.99 4.36 11.46
N LEU A 401 1.69 4.26 11.72
CA LEU A 401 1.12 4.31 13.06
C LEU A 401 1.05 2.90 13.67
N SER A 402 1.31 2.81 14.97
CA SER A 402 1.24 1.58 15.77
C SER A 402 0.78 1.91 17.19
N VAL A 403 0.10 0.97 17.85
CA VAL A 403 -0.42 1.16 19.22
C VAL A 403 0.28 0.19 20.15
N HIS A 404 0.74 0.68 21.30
CA HIS A 404 1.51 -0.09 22.27
C HIS A 404 0.96 0.07 23.69
N ALA A 405 1.12 -0.96 24.52
CA ALA A 405 0.94 -0.89 25.95
C ALA A 405 2.10 -0.12 26.60
N SER A 406 1.80 0.86 27.45
CA SER A 406 2.81 1.54 28.26
C SER A 406 3.33 0.59 29.35
N LYS A 407 4.61 0.22 29.31
CA LYS A 407 5.24 -0.67 30.32
C LYS A 407 5.73 0.14 31.54
N LYS A 408 5.64 -0.47 32.74
CA LYS A 408 6.29 0.03 33.97
C LYS A 408 7.72 -0.51 34.18
N ASP A 409 8.10 -1.60 33.50
CA ASP A 409 9.44 -2.21 33.61
C ASP A 409 9.92 -2.74 32.24
N GLU A 410 11.08 -2.26 31.77
CA GLU A 410 11.67 -2.55 30.45
C GLU A 410 12.46 -3.86 30.38
N LYS A 411 12.40 -4.72 31.40
CA LYS A 411 13.40 -5.80 31.58
C LYS A 411 13.26 -7.02 30.67
N ASN A 412 12.19 -7.15 29.89
CA ASN A 412 12.05 -8.21 28.90
C ASN A 412 11.64 -7.65 27.53
N ALA A 413 12.29 -8.18 26.48
CA ALA A 413 12.02 -7.97 25.05
C ALA A 413 10.65 -8.55 24.61
N GLU A 414 9.62 -8.38 25.42
CA GLU A 414 8.25 -8.78 25.13
C GLU A 414 7.60 -7.75 24.19
N ASP A 415 6.89 -8.24 23.18
CA ASP A 415 6.09 -7.44 22.26
C ASP A 415 5.05 -6.61 23.04
N THR A 416 5.05 -5.30 22.82
CA THR A 416 4.15 -4.37 23.51
C THR A 416 2.98 -3.93 22.65
N ARG A 417 2.91 -4.36 21.39
CA ARG A 417 1.85 -3.93 20.47
C ARG A 417 0.48 -4.37 20.98
N ILE A 418 -0.48 -3.46 20.88
CA ILE A 418 -1.90 -3.77 21.04
C ILE A 418 -2.42 -4.11 19.63
N LEU A 419 -2.93 -5.32 19.45
CA LEU A 419 -3.41 -5.84 18.17
C LEU A 419 -4.74 -6.59 18.37
N PRO A 420 -5.65 -6.61 17.38
CA PRO A 420 -5.58 -5.87 16.13
C PRO A 420 -5.93 -4.38 16.30
N VAL A 421 -5.40 -3.56 15.39
CA VAL A 421 -5.80 -2.14 15.23
C VAL A 421 -6.30 -1.94 13.81
N HIS A 422 -7.45 -1.30 13.66
CA HIS A 422 -8.02 -0.98 12.37
C HIS A 422 -7.74 0.47 12.01
N TYR A 423 -6.97 0.67 10.94
CA TYR A 423 -6.62 1.99 10.42
C TYR A 423 -7.46 2.34 9.19
N SER A 424 -7.85 3.61 9.05
CA SER A 424 -8.41 4.11 7.78
C SER A 424 -7.36 4.10 6.67
N ASP A 425 -6.11 4.38 7.03
CA ASP A 425 -4.93 4.30 6.17
C ASP A 425 -3.65 4.20 7.03
N ASN A 426 -2.55 3.68 6.49
CA ASN A 426 -1.27 3.51 7.16
C ASN A 426 -0.15 3.32 6.11
N TYR A 427 1.12 3.42 6.48
CA TYR A 427 2.25 3.41 5.53
C TYR A 427 2.14 4.50 4.44
N PHE A 428 1.69 5.70 4.84
CA PHE A 428 1.44 6.83 3.95
C PHE A 428 2.60 7.84 3.97
N SER A 429 2.66 8.71 2.97
CA SER A 429 3.65 9.81 2.94
C SER A 429 2.96 11.15 2.78
N ILE A 430 3.52 12.22 3.34
CA ILE A 430 2.91 13.56 3.35
C ILE A 430 3.91 14.58 2.80
N VAL A 431 3.55 15.24 1.71
CA VAL A 431 4.39 16.29 1.08
C VAL A 431 4.37 17.59 1.90
N PRO A 432 5.33 18.52 1.73
CA PRO A 432 5.36 19.80 2.44
C PRO A 432 4.01 20.53 2.48
N GLY A 433 3.53 20.81 3.70
CA GLY A 433 2.27 21.51 3.95
C GLY A 433 0.98 20.74 3.64
N GLU A 434 1.06 19.45 3.30
CA GLU A 434 -0.11 18.58 3.20
C GLU A 434 -0.57 18.10 4.59
N VAL A 435 -1.87 17.83 4.70
CA VAL A 435 -2.50 17.29 5.91
C VAL A 435 -3.22 16.00 5.54
N MET A 436 -3.03 14.96 6.33
CA MET A 436 -3.79 13.71 6.21
C MET A 436 -4.55 13.42 7.50
N THR A 437 -5.75 12.84 7.37
CA THR A 437 -6.57 12.41 8.50
C THR A 437 -6.61 10.89 8.56
N ILE A 438 -6.11 10.33 9.66
CA ILE A 438 -6.09 8.88 9.91
C ILE A 438 -7.02 8.55 11.07
N ARG A 439 -7.87 7.54 10.90
CA ARG A 439 -8.74 7.01 11.95
C ARG A 439 -8.21 5.67 12.42
N LEU A 440 -8.19 5.46 13.73
CA LEU A 440 -7.76 4.21 14.37
C LEU A 440 -8.90 3.71 15.25
N ASN A 441 -9.18 2.41 15.19
CA ASN A 441 -10.10 1.73 16.09
C ASN A 441 -9.42 0.49 16.70
N PHE A 442 -9.44 0.37 18.02
CA PHE A 442 -8.83 -0.76 18.73
C PHE A 442 -9.42 -0.95 20.12
N GLU A 443 -9.23 -2.15 20.67
CA GLU A 443 -9.59 -2.49 22.04
C GLU A 443 -8.35 -2.49 22.93
N VAL A 444 -8.48 -1.98 24.14
CA VAL A 444 -7.39 -1.92 25.13
C VAL A 444 -7.66 -2.91 26.26
N PRO A 445 -6.70 -3.79 26.59
CA PRO A 445 -6.82 -4.69 27.73
C PRO A 445 -6.97 -3.92 29.06
N GLU A 446 -7.73 -4.49 30.01
CA GLU A 446 -7.91 -3.88 31.33
C GLU A 446 -6.57 -3.59 32.03
N GLY A 447 -6.46 -2.44 32.68
CA GLY A 447 -5.23 -2.02 33.38
C GLY A 447 -4.10 -1.54 32.48
N THR A 448 -4.29 -1.49 31.15
CA THR A 448 -3.28 -1.02 30.19
C THR A 448 -3.54 0.42 29.78
N THR A 449 -2.49 1.23 29.76
CA THR A 449 -2.54 2.56 29.13
C THR A 449 -2.00 2.46 27.70
N PRO A 450 -2.80 2.76 26.67
CA PRO A 450 -2.32 2.72 25.29
C PRO A 450 -1.44 3.96 25.00
N ARG A 451 -0.41 3.75 24.19
CA ARG A 451 0.47 4.78 23.63
C ARG A 451 0.47 4.63 22.12
N VAL A 452 0.31 5.72 21.38
CA VAL A 452 0.38 5.69 19.91
C VAL A 452 1.78 6.12 19.49
N MET A 453 2.37 5.30 18.61
CA MET A 453 3.70 5.50 18.05
C MET A 453 3.60 5.79 16.55
N ILE A 454 4.32 6.79 16.08
CA ILE A 454 4.56 7.03 14.65
C ILE A 454 6.01 6.69 14.31
N HIS A 455 6.19 5.82 13.32
CA HIS A 455 7.46 5.49 12.69
C HIS A 455 7.43 5.96 11.25
N GLY A 456 8.56 5.98 10.57
CA GLY A 456 8.63 6.25 9.14
C GLY A 456 10.06 6.08 8.64
N TRP A 457 10.26 6.23 7.34
CA TRP A 457 11.59 6.14 6.75
C TRP A 457 12.53 7.20 7.34
N ASN A 458 12.02 8.41 7.55
CA ASN A 458 12.71 9.51 8.22
C ASN A 458 12.29 9.70 9.70
N TYR A 459 11.78 8.64 10.34
CA TYR A 459 11.42 8.61 11.76
C TYR A 459 11.70 7.21 12.35
N GLU A 460 12.95 6.73 12.22
CA GLU A 460 13.34 5.34 12.57
C GLU A 460 13.11 5.01 14.05
N ASP A 461 13.45 5.92 14.97
CA ASP A 461 13.37 5.69 16.42
C ASP A 461 11.93 5.62 16.96
N GLY A 462 10.96 6.06 16.16
CA GLY A 462 9.55 6.13 16.55
C GLY A 462 9.26 7.22 17.58
N HIS A 463 8.17 7.97 17.38
CA HIS A 463 7.77 9.03 18.31
C HIS A 463 6.46 8.71 19.01
N ALA A 464 6.42 8.91 20.33
CA ALA A 464 5.16 8.95 21.07
C ALA A 464 4.34 10.14 20.60
N ILE A 465 3.11 9.92 20.20
CA ILE A 465 2.19 10.99 19.78
C ILE A 465 0.86 10.98 20.54
N LEU A 466 0.68 9.99 21.42
CA LEU A 466 -0.32 9.93 22.49
C LEU A 466 0.24 9.12 23.66
#